data_AF-A0A317CAL4-F1
#
_entry.id   AF-A0A317CAL4-F1
#
_cell.length_a   1.000
_cell.length_b   1.000
_cell.length_c   1.000
_cell.angle_alpha   90.00
_cell.angle_beta   90.00
_cell.angle_gamma   90.00
#
_symmetry.space_group_name_H-M   'P 1'
#
loop_
_entity.id
_entity.type
_entity.pdbx_description
1 polymer ?
#
loop_
_entity_poly.entity_id
_entity_poly.type
_entity_poly.pdbx_seq_one_letter_code
_entity_poly.pdbx_strand_id
1 'polypeptide(L)'
;MHLQRAILRLLISVVLMLSISSIATANECLAYAHKSVEQNSRNLFNQCGFHGSQWSSDFNRWNTECNSMSGRDRRHRLQMREGFLSQCPTVAYSGAGRNYQRKLSLALLKAVQEGSLRRTELLVQAGANLSAQPQWLPASPLYTAIKSKSYHLVRFLLRNGAKSHLLANGEMNMLSLLLQSQDTNYAMFEFLLQNGANPNLLGKQADVDYPLVIAAAKGDFRSADLLLRYKADPNLYLGRSALQLAVEQDHYPLSRALIQRGANPNLGIGGKRCDGIMALDLAFRNAQERVVDLLMDNHALAQRECH
;
A
#
# COMPACT_ATOMS: atom_id res chain seq x y z
N MET A 1 -60.67 33.35 47.96
CA MET A 1 -59.75 33.79 46.87
C MET A 1 -58.27 33.47 47.10
N HIS A 2 -57.71 33.57 48.32
CA HIS A 2 -56.28 33.29 48.55
C HIS A 2 -55.87 31.81 48.38
N LEU A 3 -56.73 30.86 48.77
CA LEU A 3 -56.44 29.43 48.67
C LEU A 3 -56.34 28.93 47.22
N GLN A 4 -57.25 29.37 46.33
CA GLN A 4 -57.22 29.01 44.90
C GLN A 4 -55.99 29.57 44.17
N ARG A 5 -55.53 30.79 44.52
CA ARG A 5 -54.31 31.37 43.94
C ARG A 5 -53.04 30.64 44.41
N ALA A 6 -53.03 30.13 45.65
CA ALA A 6 -51.93 29.33 46.17
C ALA A 6 -51.85 27.95 45.49
N ILE A 7 -52.99 27.27 45.31
CA ILE A 7 -53.07 25.98 44.62
C ILE A 7 -52.67 26.10 43.14
N LEU A 8 -53.12 27.15 42.44
CA LEU A 8 -52.75 27.39 41.05
C LEU A 8 -51.25 27.65 40.88
N ARG A 9 -50.62 28.42 41.79
CA ARG A 9 -49.16 28.63 41.79
C ARG A 9 -48.41 27.33 42.07
N LEU A 10 -48.91 26.48 42.98
CA LEU A 10 -48.31 25.18 43.25
C LEU A 10 -48.39 24.27 42.02
N LEU A 11 -49.55 24.19 41.36
CA LEU A 11 -49.76 23.40 40.14
C LEU A 11 -48.87 23.86 38.99
N ILE A 12 -48.74 25.17 38.76
CA ILE A 12 -47.85 25.73 37.73
C ILE A 12 -46.38 25.39 38.06
N SER A 13 -45.97 25.49 39.33
CA SER A 13 -44.60 25.14 39.74
C SER A 13 -44.29 23.66 39.56
N VAL A 14 -45.24 22.76 39.85
CA VAL A 14 -45.09 21.31 39.65
C VAL A 14 -45.02 20.97 38.16
N VAL A 15 -45.87 21.58 37.32
CA VAL A 15 -45.83 21.37 35.86
C VAL A 15 -44.53 21.89 35.24
N LEU A 16 -44.02 23.05 35.69
CA LEU A 16 -42.70 23.55 35.26
C LEU A 16 -41.55 22.66 35.72
N MET A 17 -41.59 22.14 36.95
CA MET A 17 -40.56 21.21 37.44
C MET A 17 -40.57 19.90 36.65
N LEU A 18 -41.76 19.37 36.34
CA LEU A 18 -41.92 18.17 35.53
C LEU A 18 -41.43 18.38 34.09
N SER A 19 -41.71 19.55 33.46
CA SER A 19 -41.23 19.86 32.11
C SER A 19 -39.73 20.12 32.04
N ILE A 20 -39.14 20.78 33.04
CA ILE A 20 -37.68 20.97 33.13
C ILE A 20 -36.99 19.61 33.31
N SER A 21 -37.58 18.73 34.13
CA SER A 21 -37.03 17.38 34.35
C SER A 21 -37.08 16.50 33.10
N SER A 22 -38.12 16.62 32.27
CA SER A 22 -38.24 15.85 31.02
C SER A 22 -37.31 16.35 29.91
N ILE A 23 -37.06 17.65 29.83
CA ILE A 23 -36.08 18.23 28.90
C ILE A 23 -34.65 17.84 29.31
N ALA A 24 -34.36 17.86 30.62
CA ALA A 24 -33.06 17.44 31.14
C ALA A 24 -32.76 15.97 30.85
N THR A 25 -33.73 15.06 31.04
CA THR A 25 -33.56 13.64 30.75
C THR A 25 -33.44 13.36 29.25
N ALA A 26 -34.15 14.10 28.39
CA ALA A 26 -34.02 13.99 26.94
C ALA A 26 -32.60 14.36 26.46
N ASN A 27 -32.04 15.46 26.97
CA ASN A 27 -30.67 15.88 26.66
C ASN A 27 -29.62 14.87 27.14
N GLU A 28 -29.82 14.28 28.32
CA GLU A 28 -28.94 13.21 28.82
C GLU A 28 -28.98 11.96 27.94
N CYS A 29 -30.15 11.60 27.40
CA CYS A 29 -30.28 10.41 26.55
C CYS A 29 -29.68 10.57 25.17
N LEU A 30 -29.79 11.77 24.59
CA LEU A 30 -29.06 12.11 23.38
C LEU A 30 -27.54 12.00 23.61
N ALA A 31 -27.04 12.56 24.71
CA ALA A 31 -25.63 12.47 25.05
C ALA A 31 -25.14 11.03 25.29
N TYR A 32 -25.94 10.21 25.97
CA TYR A 32 -25.66 8.78 26.17
C TYR A 32 -25.61 8.04 24.83
N ALA A 33 -26.57 8.28 23.94
CA ALA A 33 -26.64 7.63 22.64
C ALA A 33 -25.45 7.99 21.75
N HIS A 34 -25.06 9.28 21.69
CA HIS A 34 -23.88 9.71 20.95
C HIS A 34 -22.60 9.04 21.45
N LYS A 35 -22.33 9.08 22.76
CA LYS A 35 -21.16 8.43 23.34
C LYS A 35 -21.16 6.92 23.12
N SER A 36 -22.34 6.30 23.12
CA SER A 36 -22.48 4.85 22.87
C SER A 36 -22.06 4.46 21.45
N VAL A 37 -22.52 5.22 20.45
CA VAL A 37 -22.13 5.03 19.05
C VAL A 37 -20.64 5.31 18.85
N GLU A 38 -20.11 6.34 19.52
CA GLU A 38 -18.69 6.69 19.49
C GLU A 38 -17.81 5.56 20.06
N GLN A 39 -18.17 5.02 21.24
CA GLN A 39 -17.46 3.90 21.84
C GLN A 39 -17.52 2.65 20.95
N ASN A 40 -18.66 2.35 20.33
CA ASN A 40 -18.75 1.27 19.36
C ASN A 40 -17.88 1.53 18.11
N SER A 41 -17.81 2.77 17.66
CA SER A 41 -16.92 3.17 16.58
C SER A 41 -15.46 2.97 16.96
N ARG A 42 -15.06 3.27 18.20
CA ARG A 42 -13.72 2.98 18.74
C ARG A 42 -13.44 1.48 18.86
N ASN A 43 -14.42 0.69 19.29
CA ASN A 43 -14.30 -0.78 19.35
C ASN A 43 -14.03 -1.38 17.96
N LEU A 44 -14.78 -0.93 16.96
CA LEU A 44 -14.59 -1.32 15.56
C LEU A 44 -13.29 -0.76 14.96
N PHE A 45 -12.93 0.48 15.28
CA PHE A 45 -11.71 1.16 14.82
C PHE A 45 -10.45 0.47 15.37
N ASN A 46 -10.43 0.12 16.66
CA ASN A 46 -9.32 -0.54 17.32
C ASN A 46 -9.34 -2.08 17.19
N GLN A 47 -10.31 -2.68 16.48
CA GLN A 47 -10.50 -4.14 16.37
C GLN A 47 -10.35 -4.83 17.74
N CYS A 48 -11.01 -4.28 18.75
CA CYS A 48 -10.90 -4.84 20.10
C CYS A 48 -11.59 -6.21 20.22
N GLY A 49 -12.43 -6.57 19.25
CA GLY A 49 -13.15 -7.84 19.22
C GLY A 49 -14.38 -7.89 20.13
N PHE A 50 -14.74 -6.79 20.81
CA PHE A 50 -15.93 -6.79 21.65
C PHE A 50 -17.21 -6.81 20.81
N HIS A 51 -18.18 -7.62 21.21
CA HIS A 51 -19.44 -7.82 20.50
C HIS A 51 -20.60 -8.01 21.48
N GLY A 52 -21.83 -8.12 20.96
CA GLY A 52 -23.03 -8.30 21.77
C GLY A 52 -23.82 -7.01 21.99
N SER A 53 -24.81 -7.05 22.89
CA SER A 53 -25.80 -5.98 23.05
C SER A 53 -25.22 -4.63 23.51
N GLN A 54 -24.01 -4.62 24.07
CA GLN A 54 -23.30 -3.41 24.52
C GLN A 54 -22.61 -2.64 23.37
N TRP A 55 -22.56 -3.22 22.17
CA TRP A 55 -21.81 -2.70 21.02
C TRP A 55 -22.69 -2.63 19.78
N SER A 56 -23.14 -1.41 19.44
CA SER A 56 -24.04 -1.16 18.31
C SER A 56 -23.82 0.23 17.74
N SER A 57 -23.97 0.37 16.41
CA SER A 57 -23.97 1.65 15.71
C SER A 57 -25.36 2.31 15.63
N ASP A 58 -26.40 1.66 16.15
CA ASP A 58 -27.78 2.16 16.08
C ASP A 58 -28.03 3.22 17.17
N PHE A 59 -28.04 4.48 16.76
CA PHE A 59 -28.32 5.61 17.63
C PHE A 59 -29.72 5.55 18.26
N ASN A 60 -30.74 5.20 17.49
CA ASN A 60 -32.14 5.22 17.94
C ASN A 60 -32.40 4.14 18.97
N ARG A 61 -31.74 2.98 18.83
CA ARG A 61 -31.71 1.95 19.86
C ARG A 61 -31.15 2.48 21.17
N TRP A 62 -29.98 3.14 21.15
CA TRP A 62 -29.38 3.68 22.37
C TRP A 62 -30.22 4.76 23.04
N ASN A 63 -30.82 5.64 22.22
CA ASN A 63 -31.70 6.70 22.72
C ASN A 63 -32.95 6.11 23.38
N THR A 64 -33.54 5.06 22.78
CA THR A 64 -34.68 4.34 23.36
C THR A 64 -34.31 3.62 24.65
N GLU A 65 -33.20 2.87 24.64
CA GLU A 65 -32.71 2.14 25.82
C GLU A 65 -32.38 3.09 26.97
N CYS A 66 -31.89 4.30 26.69
CA CYS A 66 -31.59 5.28 27.73
C CYS A 66 -32.82 5.67 28.58
N ASN A 67 -34.00 5.73 27.95
CA ASN A 67 -35.24 6.12 28.64
C ASN A 67 -35.68 5.08 29.69
N SER A 68 -35.24 3.82 29.58
CA SER A 68 -35.52 2.78 30.56
C SER A 68 -34.45 2.63 31.65
N MET A 69 -33.38 3.45 31.61
CA MET A 69 -32.24 3.36 32.53
C MET A 69 -32.16 4.54 33.50
N SER A 70 -31.73 4.25 34.74
CA SER A 70 -31.37 5.30 35.70
C SER A 70 -30.11 6.05 35.27
N GLY A 71 -29.93 7.29 35.73
CA GLY A 71 -28.71 8.07 35.47
C GLY A 71 -27.43 7.38 35.97
N ARG A 72 -27.52 6.56 37.02
CA ARG A 72 -26.40 5.76 37.55
C ARG A 72 -26.01 4.66 36.55
N ASP A 73 -26.99 3.95 36.00
CA ASP A 73 -26.75 2.84 35.05
C ASP A 73 -26.15 3.34 33.74
N ARG A 74 -26.64 4.48 33.24
CA ARG A 74 -26.10 5.14 32.03
C ARG A 74 -24.59 5.40 32.18
N ARG A 75 -24.19 6.01 33.30
CA ARG A 75 -22.77 6.28 33.60
C ARG A 75 -21.96 5.00 33.74
N HIS A 76 -22.49 4.02 34.44
CA HIS A 76 -21.80 2.74 34.65
C HIS A 76 -21.54 2.02 33.31
N ARG A 77 -22.52 1.96 32.41
CA ARG A 77 -22.34 1.31 31.09
C ARG A 77 -21.37 2.05 30.18
N LEU A 78 -21.34 3.38 30.21
CA LEU A 78 -20.33 4.16 29.49
C LEU A 78 -18.93 3.90 30.05
N GLN A 79 -18.75 3.90 31.37
CA GLN A 79 -17.46 3.62 32.00
C GLN A 79 -16.98 2.19 31.75
N MET A 80 -17.88 1.20 31.81
CA MET A 80 -17.56 -0.19 31.50
C MET A 80 -17.02 -0.34 30.08
N ARG A 81 -17.70 0.27 29.09
CA ARG A 81 -17.22 0.26 27.69
C ARG A 81 -15.90 1.00 27.53
N GLU A 82 -15.70 2.09 28.26
CA GLU A 82 -14.43 2.82 28.26
C GLU A 82 -13.29 1.95 28.83
N GLY A 83 -13.56 1.21 29.90
CA GLY A 83 -12.64 0.24 30.49
C GLY A 83 -12.25 -0.86 29.50
N PHE A 84 -13.22 -1.43 28.79
CA PHE A 84 -12.92 -2.37 27.70
C PHE A 84 -12.09 -1.73 26.59
N LEU A 85 -12.44 -0.52 26.15
CA LEU A 85 -11.72 0.19 25.10
C LEU A 85 -10.28 0.54 25.47
N SER A 86 -10.01 0.78 26.75
CA SER A 86 -8.67 1.09 27.25
C SER A 86 -7.69 -0.09 27.10
N GLN A 87 -8.22 -1.32 26.99
CA GLN A 87 -7.43 -2.54 26.83
C GLN A 87 -7.20 -2.90 25.35
N CYS A 88 -7.75 -2.12 24.41
CA CYS A 88 -7.58 -2.38 22.99
C CYS A 88 -6.17 -2.06 22.50
N PRO A 89 -5.63 -2.85 21.55
CA PRO A 89 -4.40 -2.49 20.87
C PRO A 89 -4.58 -1.14 20.14
N THR A 90 -3.70 -0.19 20.40
CA THR A 90 -3.65 1.10 19.71
C THR A 90 -3.16 0.87 18.29
N VAL A 91 -4.04 0.96 17.31
CA VAL A 91 -3.64 0.89 15.89
C VAL A 91 -3.73 2.29 15.30
N ALA A 92 -2.57 2.86 14.99
CA ALA A 92 -2.48 4.15 14.32
C ALA A 92 -2.97 4.01 12.87
N TYR A 93 -4.24 4.32 12.64
CA TYR A 93 -4.79 4.56 11.30
C TYR A 93 -5.32 5.99 11.24
N SER A 94 -5.03 6.65 10.13
CA SER A 94 -5.43 8.02 9.78
C SER A 94 -6.95 8.20 9.86
N GLY A 95 -7.49 8.60 11.03
CA GLY A 95 -8.83 9.19 11.26
C GLY A 95 -10.09 8.39 10.87
N ALA A 96 -9.99 7.41 9.99
CA ALA A 96 -11.06 6.63 9.41
C ALA A 96 -11.18 5.27 10.09
N GLY A 97 -12.38 4.93 10.59
CA GLY A 97 -12.79 3.57 10.95
C GLY A 97 -12.26 2.52 9.96
N ARG A 98 -11.73 1.36 10.41
CA ARG A 98 -11.28 0.28 9.48
C ARG A 98 -12.34 -0.11 8.45
N ASN A 99 -13.62 -0.10 8.82
CA ASN A 99 -14.73 -0.35 7.89
C ASN A 99 -14.90 0.76 6.83
N TYR A 100 -14.73 2.02 7.24
CA TYR A 100 -14.76 3.16 6.31
C TYR A 100 -13.56 3.15 5.38
N GLN A 101 -12.35 2.89 5.92
CA GLN A 101 -11.14 2.76 5.13
C GLN A 101 -11.22 1.60 4.13
N ARG A 102 -11.79 0.46 4.52
CA ARG A 102 -12.02 -0.67 3.61
C ARG A 102 -12.91 -0.27 2.43
N LYS A 103 -14.01 0.45 2.70
CA LYS A 103 -14.90 0.97 1.65
C LYS A 103 -14.17 1.96 0.74
N LEU A 104 -13.41 2.91 1.32
CA LEU A 104 -12.65 3.89 0.57
C LEU A 104 -11.58 3.24 -0.32
N SER A 105 -10.79 2.30 0.20
CA SER A 105 -9.75 1.62 -0.59
C SER A 105 -10.32 0.76 -1.72
N LEU A 106 -11.46 0.08 -1.50
CA LEU A 106 -12.14 -0.67 -2.56
C LEU A 106 -12.74 0.27 -3.62
N ALA A 107 -13.37 1.35 -3.20
CA ALA A 107 -13.90 2.37 -4.12
C ALA A 107 -12.77 3.05 -4.91
N LEU A 108 -11.63 3.31 -4.27
CA LEU A 108 -10.44 3.91 -4.89
C LEU A 108 -9.89 2.96 -5.95
N LEU A 109 -9.72 1.69 -5.62
CA LEU A 109 -9.26 0.69 -6.58
C LEU A 109 -10.20 0.62 -7.79
N LYS A 110 -11.52 0.62 -7.56
CA LYS A 110 -12.52 0.61 -8.64
C LYS A 110 -12.44 1.87 -9.51
N ALA A 111 -12.32 3.05 -8.91
CA ALA A 111 -12.15 4.30 -9.65
C ALA A 111 -10.88 4.31 -10.52
N VAL A 112 -9.78 3.75 -10.00
CA VAL A 112 -8.52 3.61 -10.74
C VAL A 112 -8.64 2.60 -11.88
N GLN A 113 -9.32 1.46 -11.68
CA GLN A 113 -9.60 0.48 -12.74
C GLN A 113 -10.40 1.10 -13.89
N GLU A 114 -11.30 2.03 -13.58
CA GLU A 114 -12.11 2.76 -14.55
C GLU A 114 -11.37 3.94 -15.21
N GLY A 115 -10.14 4.25 -14.78
CA GLY A 115 -9.39 5.40 -15.30
C GLY A 115 -9.95 6.77 -14.87
N SER A 116 -10.79 6.83 -13.83
CA SER A 116 -11.52 8.04 -13.46
C SER A 116 -10.76 8.92 -12.48
N LEU A 117 -9.94 9.85 -12.99
CA LEU A 117 -9.18 10.81 -12.17
C LEU A 117 -10.06 11.56 -11.16
N ARG A 118 -11.21 12.07 -11.59
CA ARG A 118 -12.14 12.82 -10.73
C ARG A 118 -12.64 11.98 -9.54
N ARG A 119 -12.97 10.70 -9.76
CA ARG A 119 -13.42 9.81 -8.68
C ARG A 119 -12.25 9.47 -7.75
N THR A 120 -11.06 9.22 -8.30
CA THR A 120 -9.85 8.99 -7.52
C THR A 120 -9.52 10.19 -6.63
N GLU A 121 -9.59 11.41 -7.16
CA GLU A 121 -9.39 12.66 -6.41
C GLU A 121 -10.33 12.78 -5.23
N LEU A 122 -11.64 12.62 -5.46
CA LEU A 122 -12.65 12.69 -4.40
C LEU A 122 -12.41 11.66 -3.29
N LEU A 123 -11.98 10.45 -3.65
CA LEU A 123 -11.72 9.39 -2.66
C LEU A 123 -10.45 9.64 -1.86
N VAL A 124 -9.41 10.19 -2.49
CA VAL A 124 -8.19 10.62 -1.78
C VAL A 124 -8.50 11.80 -0.84
N GLN A 125 -9.30 12.78 -1.29
CA GLN A 125 -9.78 13.89 -0.44
C GLN A 125 -10.66 13.40 0.72
N ALA A 126 -11.42 12.33 0.53
CA ALA A 126 -12.19 11.68 1.58
C ALA A 126 -11.33 10.85 2.56
N GLY A 127 -10.00 10.84 2.39
CA GLY A 127 -9.06 10.20 3.30
C GLY A 127 -8.66 8.77 2.93
N ALA A 128 -8.84 8.34 1.67
CA ALA A 128 -8.37 7.02 1.25
C ALA A 128 -6.85 6.89 1.43
N ASN A 129 -6.42 5.98 2.30
CA ASN A 129 -5.02 5.70 2.56
C ASN A 129 -4.31 5.11 1.32
N LEU A 130 -3.35 5.86 0.78
CA LEU A 130 -2.49 5.47 -0.35
C LEU A 130 -1.17 4.81 0.07
N SER A 131 -0.82 4.86 1.36
CA SER A 131 0.43 4.35 1.91
C SER A 131 0.28 2.98 2.57
N ALA A 132 -0.79 2.24 2.25
CA ALA A 132 -1.02 0.88 2.74
C ALA A 132 -1.52 -0.05 1.62
N GLN A 133 -1.02 -1.28 1.61
CA GLN A 133 -1.56 -2.39 0.81
C GLN A 133 -1.95 -3.53 1.75
N PRO A 134 -3.18 -3.52 2.29
CA PRO A 134 -3.63 -4.59 3.16
C PRO A 134 -3.85 -5.87 2.36
N GLN A 135 -3.65 -7.03 2.99
CA GLN A 135 -3.75 -8.34 2.33
C GLN A 135 -5.12 -8.62 1.70
N TRP A 136 -6.19 -8.04 2.24
CA TRP A 136 -7.55 -8.21 1.69
C TRP A 136 -7.82 -7.35 0.45
N LEU A 137 -6.99 -6.34 0.15
CA LEU A 137 -7.16 -5.54 -1.06
C LEU A 137 -6.50 -6.28 -2.22
N PRO A 138 -7.27 -6.66 -3.26
CA PRO A 138 -6.82 -7.65 -4.24
C PRO A 138 -5.75 -7.13 -5.20
N ALA A 139 -5.60 -5.81 -5.33
CA ALA A 139 -4.62 -5.17 -6.20
C ALA A 139 -4.14 -3.85 -5.60
N SER A 140 -2.92 -3.44 -5.95
CA SER A 140 -2.41 -2.11 -5.63
C SER A 140 -3.03 -1.06 -6.57
N PRO A 141 -3.58 0.06 -6.06
CA PRO A 141 -4.09 1.12 -6.92
C PRO A 141 -3.03 1.66 -7.88
N LEU A 142 -1.80 1.86 -7.39
CA LEU A 142 -0.71 2.36 -8.23
C LEU A 142 -0.29 1.34 -9.30
N TYR A 143 -0.18 0.05 -8.94
CA TYR A 143 0.06 -1.02 -9.92
C TYR A 143 -1.03 -1.08 -10.99
N THR A 144 -2.30 -0.99 -10.57
CA THR A 144 -3.46 -1.02 -11.46
C THR A 144 -3.44 0.13 -12.45
N ALA A 145 -3.09 1.35 -12.01
CA ALA A 145 -2.96 2.51 -12.89
C ALA A 145 -1.84 2.34 -13.94
N ILE A 146 -0.72 1.71 -13.57
CA ILE A 146 0.37 1.39 -14.49
C ILE A 146 -0.06 0.32 -15.50
N LYS A 147 -0.69 -0.76 -15.02
CA LYS A 147 -1.18 -1.87 -15.85
C LYS A 147 -2.21 -1.39 -16.89
N SER A 148 -3.10 -0.47 -16.51
CA SER A 148 -4.06 0.14 -17.43
C SER A 148 -3.49 1.29 -18.27
N LYS A 149 -2.19 1.57 -18.18
CA LYS A 149 -1.49 2.69 -18.84
C LYS A 149 -2.12 4.06 -18.55
N SER A 150 -2.82 4.20 -17.43
CA SER A 150 -3.44 5.45 -16.97
C SER A 150 -2.41 6.35 -16.29
N TYR A 151 -1.45 6.86 -17.06
CA TYR A 151 -0.29 7.58 -16.54
C TYR A 151 -0.61 8.89 -15.80
N HIS A 152 -1.76 9.51 -16.09
CA HIS A 152 -2.25 10.66 -15.32
C HIS A 152 -2.65 10.26 -13.88
N LEU A 153 -3.27 9.09 -13.70
CA LEU A 153 -3.55 8.51 -12.39
C LEU A 153 -2.27 8.11 -11.66
N VAL A 154 -1.27 7.55 -12.36
CA VAL A 154 0.04 7.22 -11.76
C VAL A 154 0.69 8.48 -11.16
N ARG A 155 0.72 9.58 -11.93
CA ARG A 155 1.26 10.87 -11.46
C ARG A 155 0.46 11.41 -10.28
N PHE A 156 -0.87 11.34 -10.33
CA PHE A 156 -1.74 11.80 -9.24
C PHE A 156 -1.50 11.01 -7.95
N LEU A 157 -1.51 9.67 -8.01
CA LEU A 157 -1.34 8.80 -6.85
C LEU A 157 0.02 9.01 -6.18
N LEU A 158 1.11 9.07 -6.96
CA LEU A 158 2.46 9.30 -6.42
C LEU A 158 2.60 10.67 -5.76
N ARG A 159 2.07 11.73 -6.38
CA ARG A 159 2.06 13.08 -5.78
C ARG A 159 1.27 13.15 -4.47
N ASN A 160 0.30 12.26 -4.27
CA ASN A 160 -0.49 12.16 -3.05
C ASN A 160 0.03 11.09 -2.07
N GLY A 161 1.28 10.63 -2.24
CA GLY A 161 1.96 9.79 -1.26
C GLY A 161 1.80 8.28 -1.45
N ALA A 162 1.25 7.82 -2.57
CA ALA A 162 1.31 6.40 -2.93
C ALA A 162 2.77 5.92 -2.98
N LYS A 163 3.01 4.67 -2.57
CA LYS A 163 4.36 4.09 -2.53
C LYS A 163 4.49 2.95 -3.53
N SER A 164 5.54 2.99 -4.34
CA SER A 164 5.77 2.03 -5.44
C SER A 164 6.16 0.62 -4.98
N HIS A 165 6.60 0.45 -3.72
CA HIS A 165 6.89 -0.86 -3.15
C HIS A 165 5.65 -1.58 -2.58
N LEU A 166 4.50 -0.92 -2.54
CA LEU A 166 3.25 -1.49 -2.04
C LEU A 166 2.56 -2.30 -3.14
N LEU A 167 2.72 -3.62 -3.05
CA LEU A 167 2.23 -4.60 -4.03
C LEU A 167 1.24 -5.58 -3.37
N ALA A 168 0.17 -5.91 -4.08
CA ALA A 168 -0.70 -7.04 -3.76
C ALA A 168 -0.01 -8.37 -4.08
N ASN A 169 -0.55 -9.46 -3.54
CA ASN A 169 0.00 -10.80 -3.81
C ASN A 169 -0.14 -11.13 -5.31
N GLY A 170 0.92 -11.67 -5.91
CA GLY A 170 0.96 -12.00 -7.34
C GLY A 170 1.24 -10.81 -8.27
N GLU A 171 1.50 -9.61 -7.76
CA GLU A 171 1.93 -8.47 -8.58
C GLU A 171 3.45 -8.46 -8.77
N MET A 172 3.92 -8.24 -9.99
CA MET A 172 5.32 -7.87 -10.23
C MET A 172 5.64 -6.47 -9.69
N ASN A 173 6.92 -6.14 -9.53
CA ASN A 173 7.27 -4.75 -9.23
C ASN A 173 6.89 -3.83 -10.42
N MET A 174 6.71 -2.54 -10.13
CA MET A 174 6.19 -1.57 -11.10
C MET A 174 7.13 -1.30 -12.29
N LEU A 175 8.45 -1.43 -12.09
CA LEU A 175 9.44 -1.25 -13.15
C LEU A 175 9.41 -2.45 -14.11
N SER A 176 9.43 -3.67 -13.58
CA SER A 176 9.27 -4.91 -14.35
C SER A 176 7.96 -4.90 -15.14
N LEU A 177 6.85 -4.39 -14.58
CA LEU A 177 5.58 -4.26 -15.31
C LEU A 177 5.69 -3.38 -16.56
N LEU A 178 6.38 -2.25 -16.47
CA LEU A 178 6.59 -1.39 -17.63
C LEU A 178 7.45 -2.06 -18.71
N LEU A 179 8.42 -2.89 -18.30
CA LEU A 179 9.27 -3.65 -19.21
C LEU A 179 8.55 -4.81 -19.91
N GLN A 180 7.39 -5.26 -19.45
CA GLN A 180 6.59 -6.27 -20.15
C GLN A 180 5.87 -5.73 -21.39
N SER A 181 5.81 -4.41 -21.57
CA SER A 181 5.25 -3.81 -22.78
C SER A 181 6.20 -4.02 -23.97
N GLN A 182 5.63 -4.17 -25.18
CA GLN A 182 6.41 -4.15 -26.42
C GLN A 182 7.18 -2.83 -26.54
N ASP A 183 6.45 -1.71 -26.39
CA ASP A 183 7.04 -0.37 -26.31
C ASP A 183 7.11 0.09 -24.85
N THR A 184 8.32 0.12 -24.31
CA THR A 184 8.57 0.63 -22.95
C THR A 184 8.33 2.14 -22.91
N ASN A 185 7.42 2.60 -22.06
CA ASN A 185 7.25 4.04 -21.81
C ASN A 185 8.39 4.55 -20.91
N TYR A 186 9.52 4.92 -21.52
CA TYR A 186 10.71 5.39 -20.81
C TYR A 186 10.46 6.64 -19.95
N ALA A 187 9.56 7.52 -20.37
CA ALA A 187 9.22 8.72 -19.59
C ALA A 187 8.50 8.36 -18.28
N MET A 188 7.59 7.37 -18.31
CA MET A 188 6.97 6.86 -17.10
C MET A 188 7.95 6.04 -16.26
N PHE A 189 8.80 5.24 -16.91
CA PHE A 189 9.82 4.43 -16.25
C PHE A 189 10.77 5.30 -15.42
N GLU A 190 11.33 6.35 -16.02
CA GLU A 190 12.16 7.33 -15.33
C GLU A 190 11.38 8.09 -14.26
N PHE A 191 10.13 8.47 -14.53
CA PHE A 191 9.28 9.14 -13.54
C PHE A 191 9.09 8.29 -12.27
N LEU A 192 8.90 6.96 -12.39
CA LEU A 192 8.81 6.07 -11.23
C LEU A 192 10.12 6.04 -10.43
N LEU A 193 11.26 5.96 -11.12
CA LEU A 193 12.59 5.98 -10.49
C LEU A 193 12.85 7.29 -9.74
N GLN A 194 12.51 8.43 -10.35
CA GLN A 194 12.59 9.76 -9.72
C GLN A 194 11.70 9.87 -8.47
N ASN A 195 10.59 9.12 -8.42
CA ASN A 195 9.68 9.08 -7.28
C ASN A 195 9.96 7.90 -6.33
N GLY A 196 11.20 7.39 -6.34
CA GLY A 196 11.69 6.43 -5.34
C GLY A 196 11.25 4.99 -5.57
N ALA A 197 10.87 4.60 -6.79
CA ALA A 197 10.79 3.19 -7.15
C ALA A 197 12.17 2.53 -6.99
N ASN A 198 12.24 1.48 -6.17
CA ASN A 198 13.46 0.73 -5.92
C ASN A 198 13.76 -0.19 -7.13
N PRO A 199 14.87 0.01 -7.86
CA PRO A 199 15.22 -0.82 -9.01
C PRO A 199 15.64 -2.24 -8.65
N ASN A 200 15.92 -2.51 -7.36
CA ASN A 200 16.35 -3.80 -6.84
C ASN A 200 15.20 -4.59 -6.18
N LEU A 201 13.97 -4.09 -6.27
CA LEU A 201 12.81 -4.72 -5.63
C LEU A 201 12.27 -5.86 -6.50
N LEU A 202 12.15 -7.06 -5.94
CA LEU A 202 11.37 -8.14 -6.54
C LEU A 202 9.87 -7.91 -6.36
N GLY A 203 9.11 -8.40 -7.34
CA GLY A 203 7.66 -8.50 -7.20
C GLY A 203 7.23 -9.54 -6.16
N LYS A 204 5.92 -9.62 -5.93
CA LYS A 204 5.26 -10.73 -5.21
C LYS A 204 4.76 -11.84 -6.13
N GLN A 205 4.95 -11.69 -7.43
CA GLN A 205 4.72 -12.75 -8.41
C GLN A 205 5.90 -13.71 -8.41
N ALA A 206 5.63 -15.01 -8.42
CA ALA A 206 6.67 -16.01 -8.62
C ALA A 206 7.33 -15.86 -10.01
N ASP A 207 8.59 -16.24 -10.09
CA ASP A 207 9.35 -16.35 -11.36
C ASP A 207 9.45 -15.03 -12.16
N VAL A 208 9.34 -13.88 -11.49
CA VAL A 208 9.61 -12.57 -12.10
C VAL A 208 11.00 -12.09 -11.72
N ASP A 209 11.81 -11.88 -12.75
CA ASP A 209 13.16 -11.35 -12.65
C ASP A 209 13.24 -9.90 -12.13
N TYR A 210 14.44 -9.54 -11.67
CA TYR A 210 14.79 -8.15 -11.36
C TYR A 210 14.67 -7.27 -12.62
N PRO A 211 14.26 -5.99 -12.49
CA PRO A 211 14.10 -5.09 -13.62
C PRO A 211 15.31 -5.04 -14.56
N LEU A 212 16.53 -5.07 -14.01
CA LEU A 212 17.76 -5.00 -14.81
C LEU A 212 18.02 -6.28 -15.60
N VAL A 213 17.67 -7.44 -15.04
CA VAL A 213 17.75 -8.73 -15.73
C VAL A 213 16.75 -8.78 -16.89
N ILE A 214 15.51 -8.30 -16.69
CA ILE A 214 14.51 -8.20 -17.76
C ILE A 214 14.98 -7.25 -18.87
N ALA A 215 15.52 -6.08 -18.51
CA ALA A 215 16.04 -5.13 -19.50
C ALA A 215 17.18 -5.75 -20.34
N ALA A 216 18.08 -6.50 -19.70
CA ALA A 216 19.15 -7.21 -20.40
C ALA A 216 18.64 -8.34 -21.30
N ALA A 217 17.66 -9.12 -20.84
CA ALA A 217 17.00 -10.16 -21.62
C ALA A 217 16.29 -9.62 -22.88
N LYS A 218 15.91 -8.34 -22.89
CA LYS A 218 15.27 -7.68 -24.04
C LYS A 218 16.25 -6.89 -24.90
N GLY A 219 17.51 -6.74 -24.49
CA GLY A 219 18.43 -5.78 -25.10
C GLY A 219 18.04 -4.32 -24.93
N ASP A 220 17.17 -4.00 -23.97
CA ASP A 220 16.70 -2.64 -23.73
C ASP A 220 17.77 -1.85 -22.97
N PHE A 221 18.78 -1.38 -23.73
CA PHE A 221 19.89 -0.58 -23.22
C PHE A 221 19.40 0.68 -22.49
N ARG A 222 18.33 1.32 -22.96
CA ARG A 222 17.83 2.57 -22.38
C ARG A 222 17.23 2.33 -21.00
N SER A 223 16.42 1.28 -20.84
CA SER A 223 15.91 0.88 -19.53
C SER A 223 17.02 0.43 -18.60
N ALA A 224 17.99 -0.34 -19.09
CA ALA A 224 19.14 -0.78 -18.30
C ALA A 224 20.00 0.39 -17.82
N ASP A 225 20.31 1.36 -18.69
CA ASP A 225 21.06 2.57 -18.32
C ASP A 225 20.31 3.40 -17.27
N LEU A 226 18.99 3.58 -17.43
CA LEU A 226 18.16 4.22 -16.39
C LEU A 226 18.25 3.47 -15.07
N LEU A 227 18.03 2.16 -15.05
CA LEU A 227 18.13 1.35 -13.83
C LEU A 227 19.51 1.50 -13.15
N LEU A 228 20.59 1.39 -13.92
CA LEU A 228 21.96 1.53 -13.40
C LEU A 228 22.24 2.94 -12.88
N ARG A 229 21.73 4.00 -13.53
CA ARG A 229 21.83 5.39 -13.03
C ARG A 229 21.13 5.57 -11.69
N TYR A 230 20.03 4.87 -11.48
CA TYR A 230 19.28 4.87 -10.21
C TYR A 230 19.73 3.76 -9.25
N LYS A 231 20.98 3.27 -9.38
CA LYS A 231 21.65 2.33 -8.46
C LYS A 231 21.02 0.93 -8.43
N ALA A 232 20.57 0.44 -9.59
CA ALA A 232 20.33 -0.99 -9.75
C ALA A 232 21.64 -1.76 -9.50
N ASP A 233 21.57 -2.83 -8.70
CA ASP A 233 22.69 -3.73 -8.48
C ASP A 233 22.82 -4.70 -9.68
N PRO A 234 23.92 -4.63 -10.46
CA PRO A 234 24.09 -5.46 -11.65
C PRO A 234 24.34 -6.94 -11.34
N ASN A 235 24.53 -7.30 -10.07
CA ASN A 235 24.81 -8.67 -9.64
C ASN A 235 23.58 -9.40 -9.12
N LEU A 236 22.40 -8.75 -9.09
CA LEU A 236 21.14 -9.43 -8.79
C LEU A 236 20.74 -10.34 -9.96
N TYR A 237 20.24 -11.54 -9.64
CA TYR A 237 19.91 -12.57 -10.60
C TYR A 237 18.77 -13.46 -10.07
N LEU A 238 17.99 -14.03 -10.98
CA LEU A 238 17.12 -15.18 -10.74
C LEU A 238 17.37 -16.16 -11.89
N GLY A 239 18.27 -17.13 -11.66
CA GLY A 239 18.77 -18.05 -12.69
C GLY A 239 19.97 -17.50 -13.46
N ARG A 240 19.85 -16.33 -14.11
CA ARG A 240 20.94 -15.69 -14.88
C ARG A 240 21.13 -14.21 -14.50
N SER A 241 22.37 -13.74 -14.55
CA SER A 241 22.71 -12.34 -14.34
C SER A 241 22.41 -11.49 -15.58
N ALA A 242 22.24 -10.19 -15.39
CA ALA A 242 22.07 -9.25 -16.49
C ALA A 242 23.25 -9.30 -17.48
N LEU A 243 24.47 -9.51 -16.99
CA LEU A 243 25.66 -9.61 -17.83
C LEU A 243 25.65 -10.88 -18.70
N GLN A 244 25.30 -12.04 -18.12
CA GLN A 244 25.19 -13.28 -18.90
C GLN A 244 24.17 -13.16 -20.03
N LEU A 245 23.04 -12.49 -19.79
CA LEU A 245 22.00 -12.29 -20.81
C LEU A 245 22.44 -11.27 -21.88
N ALA A 246 23.08 -10.18 -21.48
CA ALA A 246 23.60 -9.19 -22.42
C ALA A 246 24.67 -9.80 -23.35
N VAL A 247 25.55 -10.65 -22.81
CA VAL A 247 26.55 -11.37 -23.61
C VAL A 247 25.91 -12.41 -24.52
N GLU A 248 25.01 -13.24 -24.02
CA GLU A 248 24.34 -14.25 -24.85
C GLU A 248 23.65 -13.64 -26.07
N GLN A 249 23.06 -12.45 -25.93
CA GLN A 249 22.36 -11.75 -27.00
C GLN A 249 23.25 -10.80 -27.82
N ASP A 250 24.57 -10.83 -27.60
CA ASP A 250 25.56 -9.99 -28.29
C ASP A 250 25.32 -8.47 -28.13
N HIS A 251 24.78 -8.06 -26.96
CA HIS A 251 24.51 -6.67 -26.63
C HIS A 251 25.75 -5.96 -26.08
N TYR A 252 26.80 -5.82 -26.89
CA TYR A 252 28.09 -5.24 -26.48
C TYR A 252 27.98 -3.90 -25.70
N PRO A 253 27.20 -2.89 -26.14
CA PRO A 253 27.07 -1.64 -25.39
C PRO A 253 26.52 -1.85 -23.97
N LEU A 254 25.58 -2.78 -23.82
CA LEU A 254 25.00 -3.13 -22.53
C LEU A 254 25.98 -3.92 -21.66
N SER A 255 26.67 -4.91 -22.23
CA SER A 255 27.72 -5.66 -21.53
C SER A 255 28.79 -4.72 -20.97
N ARG A 256 29.24 -3.76 -21.77
CA ARG A 256 30.19 -2.72 -21.34
C ARG A 256 29.63 -1.86 -20.22
N ALA A 257 28.38 -1.40 -20.33
CA ALA A 257 27.76 -0.58 -19.30
C ALA A 257 27.59 -1.35 -17.97
N LEU A 258 27.24 -2.64 -18.02
CA LEU A 258 27.12 -3.50 -16.84
C LEU A 258 28.47 -3.68 -16.14
N ILE A 259 29.53 -4.03 -16.88
CA ILE A 259 30.90 -4.15 -16.35
C ILE A 259 31.36 -2.84 -15.69
N GLN A 260 31.17 -1.71 -16.37
CA GLN A 260 31.53 -0.39 -15.84
C GLN A 260 30.76 0.00 -14.57
N ARG A 261 29.61 -0.62 -14.33
CA ARG A 261 28.78 -0.39 -13.13
C ARG A 261 28.95 -1.49 -12.08
N GLY A 262 29.97 -2.34 -12.21
CA GLY A 262 30.35 -3.32 -11.20
C GLY A 262 29.69 -4.69 -11.35
N ALA A 263 29.22 -5.06 -12.56
CA ALA A 263 28.84 -6.43 -12.84
C ALA A 263 30.06 -7.35 -12.69
N ASN A 264 29.94 -8.40 -11.89
CA ASN A 264 31.00 -9.39 -11.73
C ASN A 264 30.97 -10.39 -12.90
N PRO A 265 32.01 -10.43 -13.76
CA PRO A 265 32.04 -11.31 -14.92
C PRO A 265 32.16 -12.80 -14.55
N ASN A 266 32.53 -13.09 -13.30
CA ASN A 266 32.72 -14.43 -12.77
C ASN A 266 31.48 -14.97 -12.04
N LEU A 267 30.33 -14.29 -12.14
CA LEU A 267 29.08 -14.80 -11.61
C LEU A 267 28.57 -15.96 -12.48
N GLY A 268 28.39 -17.09 -11.83
CA GLY A 268 27.91 -18.34 -12.39
C GLY A 268 26.44 -18.63 -12.09
N ILE A 269 26.03 -19.88 -12.30
CA ILE A 269 24.70 -20.38 -11.97
C ILE A 269 24.46 -20.25 -10.47
N GLY A 270 23.27 -19.81 -10.08
CA GLY A 270 22.93 -19.65 -8.67
C GLY A 270 23.75 -18.58 -7.97
N GLY A 271 24.39 -17.65 -8.70
CA GLY A 271 25.14 -16.50 -8.18
C GLY A 271 26.44 -16.86 -7.48
N LYS A 272 26.85 -18.12 -7.56
CA LYS A 272 28.14 -18.56 -7.06
C LYS A 272 29.20 -18.12 -8.06
N ARG A 273 30.31 -17.60 -7.53
CA ARG A 273 31.49 -17.34 -8.35
C ARG A 273 31.93 -18.67 -8.94
N CYS A 274 32.30 -18.68 -10.22
CA CYS A 274 32.98 -19.82 -10.82
C CYS A 274 32.15 -21.13 -10.87
N ASP A 275 30.82 -21.03 -11.02
CA ASP A 275 29.93 -22.19 -11.08
C ASP A 275 29.10 -22.19 -12.38
N GLY A 276 29.02 -23.33 -13.08
CA GLY A 276 28.30 -23.41 -14.35
C GLY A 276 28.82 -22.48 -15.46
N ILE A 277 27.91 -21.96 -16.29
CA ILE A 277 28.25 -21.12 -17.47
C ILE A 277 28.43 -19.66 -17.03
N MET A 278 29.62 -19.09 -17.26
CA MET A 278 29.91 -17.66 -16.99
C MET A 278 29.78 -16.80 -18.25
N ALA A 279 29.90 -15.48 -18.08
CA ALA A 279 29.84 -14.54 -19.21
C ALA A 279 30.92 -14.82 -20.26
N LEU A 280 32.14 -15.16 -19.83
CA LEU A 280 33.25 -15.45 -20.74
C LEU A 280 33.01 -16.73 -21.57
N ASP A 281 32.43 -17.76 -20.96
CA ASP A 281 32.08 -19.01 -21.67
C ASP A 281 31.07 -18.75 -22.80
N LEU A 282 30.08 -17.87 -22.55
CA LEU A 282 29.09 -17.48 -23.56
C LEU A 282 29.75 -16.69 -24.70
N ALA A 283 30.64 -15.75 -24.38
CA ALA A 283 31.33 -14.94 -25.38
C ALA A 283 32.20 -15.81 -26.31
N PHE A 284 32.90 -16.81 -25.77
CA PHE A 284 33.67 -17.77 -26.59
C PHE A 284 32.77 -18.64 -27.46
N ARG A 285 31.69 -19.21 -26.91
CA ARG A 285 30.74 -20.05 -27.68
C ARG A 285 30.13 -19.32 -28.87
N ASN A 286 29.92 -18.02 -28.72
CA ASN A 286 29.30 -17.17 -29.74
C ASN A 286 30.32 -16.43 -30.62
N ALA A 287 31.63 -16.69 -30.46
CA ALA A 287 32.72 -16.02 -31.19
C ALA A 287 32.69 -14.47 -31.11
N GLN A 288 32.33 -13.92 -29.94
CA GLN A 288 32.19 -12.47 -29.72
C GLN A 288 33.52 -11.84 -29.27
N GLU A 289 34.47 -11.68 -30.20
CA GLU A 289 35.84 -11.22 -29.91
C GLU A 289 35.89 -9.94 -29.04
N ARG A 290 35.10 -8.92 -29.39
CA ARG A 290 35.02 -7.67 -28.62
C ARG A 290 34.52 -7.85 -27.18
N VAL A 291 33.61 -8.80 -26.98
CA VAL A 291 33.07 -9.10 -25.64
C VAL A 291 34.10 -9.91 -24.85
N VAL A 292 34.81 -10.83 -25.49
CA VAL A 292 35.92 -11.57 -24.88
C VAL A 292 36.98 -10.60 -24.36
N ASP A 293 37.44 -9.66 -25.18
CA ASP A 293 38.41 -8.63 -24.77
C ASP A 293 37.90 -7.82 -23.57
N LEU A 294 36.67 -7.31 -23.66
CA LEU A 294 36.02 -6.56 -22.58
C LEU A 294 36.01 -7.37 -21.26
N LEU A 295 35.69 -8.66 -21.32
CA LEU A 295 35.59 -9.51 -20.15
C LEU A 295 36.99 -9.82 -19.57
N MET A 296 37.98 -10.16 -20.40
CA MET A 296 39.35 -10.44 -19.95
C MET A 296 40.03 -9.20 -19.35
N ASP A 297 39.83 -8.02 -19.96
CA ASP A 297 40.28 -6.73 -19.42
C ASP A 297 39.68 -6.43 -18.03
N ASN A 298 38.57 -7.08 -17.68
CA ASN A 298 37.88 -6.92 -16.41
C ASN A 298 37.96 -8.19 -15.53
N HIS A 299 39.03 -8.97 -15.69
CA HIS A 299 39.36 -10.13 -14.86
C HIS A 299 38.30 -11.24 -14.87
N ALA A 300 37.66 -11.45 -16.02
CA ALA A 300 36.87 -12.65 -16.25
C ALA A 300 37.78 -13.88 -16.29
N LEU A 301 37.38 -14.93 -15.58
CA LEU A 301 38.09 -16.20 -15.48
C LEU A 301 37.45 -17.20 -16.44
N ALA A 302 38.28 -17.96 -17.14
CA ALA A 302 37.83 -19.17 -17.79
C ALA A 302 37.50 -20.23 -16.72
N GLN A 303 36.61 -21.18 -17.04
CA GLN A 303 36.22 -22.24 -16.11
C GLN A 303 37.41 -23.02 -15.51
N ARG A 304 38.52 -23.13 -16.25
CA ARG A 304 39.75 -23.81 -15.76
C ARG A 304 40.54 -22.99 -14.75
N GLU A 305 40.39 -21.67 -14.73
CA GLU A 305 41.09 -20.73 -13.83
C GLU A 305 40.32 -20.51 -12.52
N CYS A 306 39.15 -21.13 -12.40
CA CYS A 306 38.26 -21.07 -11.25
C CYS A 306 38.62 -22.04 -10.12
N HIS A 307 39.67 -22.85 -10.29
CA HIS A 307 40.16 -23.87 -9.36
C HIS A 307 41.59 -23.60 -8.91
#